data_AF-A0ABD5TD80-F1
#
_entry.id   AF-A0ABD5TD80-F1
#
_cell.length_a   1.000
_cell.length_b   1.000
_cell.length_c   1.000
_cell.angle_alpha   90.00
_cell.angle_beta   90.00
_cell.angle_gamma   90.00
#
_symmetry.space_group_name_H-M   'P 1'
#
loop_
_entity.id
_entity.type
_entity.pdbx_description
1 polymer ?
#
loop_
_entity_poly.entity_id
_entity_poly.type
_entity_poly.pdbx_seq_one_letter_code
_entity_poly.pdbx_strand_id
1 'polypeptide(L)'
;MARVVDVESALAAIEYPADLETTLVFDVRDDSCEWNDDRFRLRVADGRGTVDRVADADAEVVLDIGALARLVVGSHSANRLVELGAVDTEGEATQPALAAAFPPTNPFLREGF
;
A
#
# COMPACT_ATOMS: atom_id res chain seq x y z
N MET A 1 -7.79 -2.35 -15.50
CA MET A 1 -6.60 -1.65 -14.97
C MET A 1 -7.10 -0.64 -13.94
N ALA A 2 -6.42 -0.51 -12.80
CA ALA A 2 -6.76 0.46 -11.76
C ALA A 2 -5.55 1.36 -11.49
N ARG A 3 -5.79 2.60 -11.07
CA ARG A 3 -4.77 3.56 -10.65
C ARG A 3 -5.22 4.24 -9.37
N VAL A 4 -4.31 4.36 -8.42
CA VAL A 4 -4.51 5.21 -7.24
C VAL A 4 -4.27 6.66 -7.67
N VAL A 5 -5.28 7.52 -7.48
CA VAL A 5 -5.19 8.95 -7.83
C VAL A 5 -4.75 9.77 -6.61
N ASP A 6 -5.18 9.37 -5.42
CA ASP A 6 -4.84 10.01 -4.14
C ASP A 6 -4.45 8.91 -3.15
N VAL A 7 -3.16 8.86 -2.78
CA VAL A 7 -2.61 7.80 -1.92
C VAL A 7 -3.23 7.80 -0.53
N GLU A 8 -3.32 8.98 0.08
CA GLU A 8 -3.84 9.16 1.43
C GLU A 8 -5.29 8.67 1.53
N SER A 9 -6.13 9.13 0.61
CA SER A 9 -7.54 8.77 0.53
C SER A 9 -7.72 7.30 0.19
N ALA A 10 -6.93 6.74 -0.73
CA ALA A 10 -7.05 5.33 -1.12
C ALA A 10 -6.71 4.39 0.04
N LEU A 11 -5.60 4.66 0.74
CA LEU A 11 -5.17 3.87 1.89
C LEU A 11 -6.12 4.04 3.09
N ALA A 12 -6.69 5.22 3.31
CA ALA A 12 -7.69 5.43 4.36
C ALA A 12 -9.07 4.80 4.04
N ALA A 13 -9.41 4.61 2.76
CA ALA A 13 -10.73 4.17 2.32
C ALA A 13 -10.91 2.65 2.29
N ILE A 14 -9.83 1.87 2.21
CA ILE A 14 -9.93 0.41 2.18
C ILE A 14 -10.07 -0.19 3.58
N GLU A 15 -10.65 -1.38 3.64
CA GLU A 15 -10.74 -2.17 4.87
C GLU A 15 -9.45 -2.97 5.08
N TYR A 16 -9.01 -3.04 6.33
CA TYR A 16 -7.88 -3.86 6.75
C TYR A 16 -8.36 -5.02 7.63
N PRO A 17 -7.57 -6.10 7.81
CA PRO A 17 -7.93 -7.16 8.73
C PRO A 17 -8.18 -6.62 10.15
N ALA A 18 -9.30 -7.01 10.76
CA ALA A 18 -9.78 -6.43 12.02
C ALA A 18 -8.82 -6.62 13.21
N ASP A 19 -8.10 -7.74 13.25
CA ASP A 19 -7.16 -8.07 14.34
C ASP A 19 -5.73 -7.55 14.09
N LEU A 20 -5.51 -6.78 13.02
CA LEU A 20 -4.20 -6.25 12.67
C LEU A 20 -3.97 -4.87 13.28
N GLU A 21 -2.94 -4.78 14.11
CA GLU A 21 -2.40 -3.52 14.63
C GLU A 21 -0.99 -3.33 14.06
N THR A 22 -0.81 -2.36 13.17
CA THR A 22 0.50 -2.09 12.57
C THR A 22 0.65 -0.64 12.12
N THR A 23 1.88 -0.19 12.00
CA THR A 23 2.23 1.09 11.38
C THR A 23 3.30 0.83 10.34
N LEU A 24 3.12 1.38 9.14
CA LEU A 24 4.07 1.28 8.02
C LEU A 24 4.27 2.65 7.39
N VAL A 25 5.52 2.99 7.11
CA VAL A 25 5.88 4.19 6.33
C VAL A 25 6.20 3.79 4.90
N PHE A 26 5.41 4.32 3.96
CA PHE A 26 5.56 4.14 2.53
C PHE A 26 6.31 5.33 1.92
N ASP A 27 7.25 5.07 1.03
CA ASP A 27 7.82 6.02 0.06
C ASP A 27 7.25 5.67 -1.30
N VAL A 28 6.32 6.50 -1.78
CA VAL A 28 5.59 6.26 -3.02
C VAL A 28 6.18 7.12 -4.12
N ARG A 29 6.52 6.48 -5.24
CA ARG A 29 7.01 7.15 -6.45
C ARG A 29 5.89 7.34 -7.47
N ASP A 30 5.61 8.58 -7.85
CA ASP A 30 4.61 8.89 -8.88
C ASP A 30 5.02 10.07 -9.78
N ASP A 31 5.72 9.76 -10.88
CA ASP A 31 6.15 10.73 -11.89
C ASP A 31 4.99 11.49 -12.58
N SER A 32 3.75 11.02 -12.46
CA SER A 32 2.59 11.66 -13.11
C SER A 32 1.85 12.63 -12.19
N CYS A 33 1.94 12.45 -10.87
CA CYS A 33 1.15 13.16 -9.89
C CYS A 33 2.02 13.50 -8.67
N GLU A 34 2.59 14.71 -8.68
CA GLU A 34 3.51 15.20 -7.64
C GLU A 34 2.96 15.11 -6.22
N TRP A 35 1.63 15.17 -6.05
CA TRP A 35 1.02 15.06 -4.73
C TRP A 35 1.05 13.64 -4.15
N ASN A 36 1.33 12.62 -4.95
CA ASN A 36 1.53 11.23 -4.53
C ASN A 36 3.00 10.85 -4.41
N ASP A 37 3.92 11.65 -4.96
CA ASP A 37 5.37 11.43 -4.94
C ASP A 37 5.97 11.88 -3.60
N ASP A 38 5.58 11.18 -2.54
CA ASP A 38 5.84 11.58 -1.16
C ASP A 38 5.81 10.35 -0.22
N ARG A 39 6.07 10.59 1.06
CA ARG A 39 6.02 9.58 2.11
C ARG A 39 4.73 9.64 2.91
N PHE A 40 4.17 8.46 3.15
CA PHE A 40 2.88 8.27 3.81
C PHE A 40 3.02 7.29 4.96
N ARG A 41 2.64 7.69 6.17
CA ARG A 41 2.51 6.79 7.31
C ARG A 41 1.09 6.26 7.35
N LEU A 42 0.93 4.96 7.15
CA LEU A 42 -0.31 4.23 7.41
C LEU A 42 -0.26 3.67 8.83
N ARG A 43 -1.28 3.96 9.63
CA ARG A 43 -1.56 3.20 10.86
C ARG A 43 -2.83 2.41 10.66
N VAL A 44 -2.75 1.11 10.88
CA VAL A 44 -3.88 0.19 10.85
C VAL A 44 -4.23 -0.18 12.29
N ALA A 45 -5.48 0.07 12.66
CA ALA A 45 -6.05 -0.33 13.93
C ALA A 45 -7.56 -0.56 13.77
N ASP A 46 -8.11 -1.55 14.49
CA ASP A 46 -9.54 -1.89 14.46
C ASP A 46 -10.12 -2.05 13.03
N GLY A 47 -9.32 -2.62 12.11
CA GLY A 47 -9.67 -2.82 10.70
C GLY A 47 -9.73 -1.55 9.84
N ARG A 48 -9.25 -0.40 10.34
CA ARG A 48 -9.24 0.89 9.63
C ARG A 48 -7.83 1.42 9.45
N GLY A 49 -7.61 2.08 8.30
CA GLY A 49 -6.40 2.83 8.02
C GLY A 49 -6.56 4.31 8.37
N THR A 50 -5.58 4.87 9.07
CA THR A 50 -5.37 6.33 9.15
C THR A 50 -4.06 6.65 8.50
N VAL A 51 -4.02 7.70 7.69
CA VAL A 51 -2.88 8.02 6.85
C VAL A 51 -2.48 9.46 7.06
N ASP A 52 -1.20 9.69 7.32
CA ASP A 52 -0.62 11.03 7.39
C ASP A 52 0.56 11.12 6.42
N ARG A 53 0.73 12.26 5.75
CA ARG A 53 1.98 12.59 5.05
C ARG A 53 3.10 12.86 6.05
N VAL A 54 4.31 12.39 5.76
CA VAL A 54 5.44 12.46 6.69
C VAL A 54 6.74 12.81 5.97
N ALA A 55 7.33 13.97 6.23
CA ALA A 55 8.57 14.38 5.57
C ALA A 55 9.82 13.69 6.17
N ASP A 56 9.87 13.55 7.50
CA ASP A 56 11.08 13.14 8.24
C ASP A 56 10.94 11.75 8.88
N ALA A 57 10.46 10.77 8.12
CA ALA A 57 10.40 9.38 8.56
C ALA A 57 11.15 8.47 7.60
N ASP A 58 11.90 7.51 8.13
CA ASP A 58 12.51 6.45 7.35
C ASP A 58 11.41 5.58 6.75
N ALA A 59 11.50 5.34 5.45
CA ALA A 59 10.55 4.51 4.74
C ALA A 59 10.86 3.04 4.98
N GLU A 60 9.84 2.30 5.35
CA GLU A 60 9.91 0.84 5.49
C GLU A 60 9.55 0.16 4.18
N VAL A 61 8.70 0.79 3.37
CA VAL A 61 8.23 0.23 2.10
C VAL A 61 8.43 1.25 0.99
N VAL A 62 9.17 0.88 -0.06
CA VAL A 62 9.40 1.75 -1.23
C VAL A 62 8.77 1.11 -2.45
N LEU A 63 7.92 1.85 -3.18
CA LEU A 63 7.27 1.34 -4.38
C LEU A 63 6.75 2.44 -5.31
N ASP A 64 6.42 2.07 -6.55
CA ASP A 64 5.74 2.97 -7.49
C ASP A 64 4.20 2.95 -7.33
N ILE A 65 3.52 3.98 -7.82
CA ILE A 65 2.05 4.10 -7.75
C ILE A 65 1.31 2.91 -8.39
N GLY A 66 1.92 2.24 -9.38
CA GLY A 66 1.35 1.08 -10.05
C GLY A 66 1.46 -0.20 -9.21
N ALA A 67 2.55 -0.38 -8.47
CA ALA A 67 2.70 -1.42 -7.46
C ALA A 67 1.71 -1.20 -6.32
N LEU A 68 1.49 0.06 -5.91
CA LEU A 68 0.52 0.40 -4.87
C LEU A 68 -0.89 0.01 -5.31
N ALA A 69 -1.28 0.36 -6.54
CA ALA A 69 -2.57 -0.01 -7.09
C ALA A 69 -2.77 -1.53 -7.12
N ARG A 70 -1.73 -2.30 -7.47
CA ARG A 70 -1.79 -3.77 -7.50
C ARG A 70 -1.96 -4.38 -6.10
N LEU A 71 -1.30 -3.78 -5.11
CA LEU A 71 -1.37 -4.17 -3.70
C LEU A 71 -2.74 -3.84 -3.10
N VAL A 72 -3.22 -2.61 -3.26
CA VAL A 72 -4.51 -2.12 -2.77
C VAL A 72 -5.69 -2.91 -3.35
N VAL A 73 -5.64 -3.22 -4.65
CA VAL A 73 -6.68 -4.04 -5.31
C VAL A 73 -6.58 -5.52 -4.87
N GLY A 74 -5.44 -5.94 -4.31
CA GLY A 74 -5.17 -7.33 -3.96
C GLY A 74 -4.84 -8.23 -5.15
N SER A 75 -4.62 -7.65 -6.34
CA SER A 75 -4.30 -8.43 -7.55
C SER A 75 -2.96 -9.18 -7.46
N HIS A 76 -2.06 -8.71 -6.60
CA HIS A 76 -0.76 -9.32 -6.29
C HIS A 76 -0.55 -9.25 -4.78
N SER A 77 0.07 -10.28 -4.21
CA SER A 77 0.51 -10.24 -2.81
C SER A 77 1.75 -9.37 -2.65
N ALA A 78 1.96 -8.84 -1.44
CA ALA A 78 3.20 -8.13 -1.09
C ALA A 78 4.45 -8.96 -1.41
N ASN A 79 4.47 -10.25 -1.01
CA ASN A 79 5.58 -11.16 -1.31
C ASN A 79 5.86 -11.25 -2.81
N ARG A 80 4.81 -11.33 -3.64
CA ARG A 80 4.99 -11.41 -5.09
C ARG A 80 5.56 -10.12 -5.67
N LEU A 81 5.16 -8.97 -5.14
CA LEU A 81 5.69 -7.68 -5.59
C LEU A 81 7.15 -7.48 -5.18
N VAL A 82 7.56 -7.98 -4.00
CA VAL A 82 8.97 -8.02 -3.58
C VAL A 82 9.80 -8.93 -4.47
N GLU A 83 9.32 -10.15 -4.76
CA GLU A 83 10.00 -11.07 -5.69
C GLU A 83 10.20 -10.47 -7.10
N LEU A 84 9.28 -9.61 -7.53
CA LEU A 84 9.33 -8.93 -8.83
C LEU A 84 10.23 -7.68 -8.82
N GLY A 85 10.74 -7.27 -7.67
CA GLY A 85 11.47 -6.01 -7.50
C GLY A 85 10.60 -4.77 -7.70
N ALA A 86 9.28 -4.91 -7.50
CA ALA A 86 8.32 -3.80 -7.62
C ALA A 86 8.03 -3.13 -6.26
N VAL A 87 8.41 -3.77 -5.17
CA VAL A 87 8.34 -3.27 -3.79
C VAL A 87 9.64 -3.63 -3.11
N ASP A 88 10.30 -2.65 -2.51
CA ASP A 88 11.42 -2.86 -1.60
C ASP A 88 10.92 -2.70 -0.16
N THR A 89 11.39 -3.56 0.75
CA THR A 89 11.04 -3.49 2.18
C THR A 89 12.30 -3.43 3.04
N GLU A 90 12.36 -2.44 3.92
CA GLU A 90 13.42 -2.27 4.92
C GLU A 90 12.98 -2.88 6.25
N GLY A 91 13.81 -3.77 6.81
CA GLY A 91 13.54 -4.46 8.08
C GLY A 91 12.82 -5.81 7.95
N GLU A 92 13.19 -6.76 8.81
CA GLU A 92 12.72 -8.15 8.73
C GLU A 92 11.20 -8.30 9.01
N ALA A 93 10.62 -7.39 9.80
CA ALA A 93 9.20 -7.43 10.18
C ALA A 93 8.27 -6.76 9.14
N THR A 94 8.83 -5.96 8.22
CA THR A 94 8.07 -5.10 7.32
C THR A 94 7.32 -5.90 6.26
N GLN A 95 7.99 -6.82 5.58
CA GLN A 95 7.35 -7.63 4.54
C GLN A 95 6.19 -8.48 5.10
N PRO A 96 6.32 -9.18 6.25
CA PRO A 96 5.19 -9.85 6.89
C PRO A 96 4.04 -8.90 7.28
N ALA A 97 4.35 -7.73 7.84
CA ALA A 97 3.33 -6.75 8.22
C ALA A 97 2.59 -6.19 6.99
N LEU A 98 3.32 -5.91 5.91
CA LEU A 98 2.76 -5.47 4.64
C LEU A 98 1.87 -6.56 4.02
N ALA A 99 2.32 -7.82 4.02
CA ALA A 99 1.53 -8.95 3.53
C ALA A 99 0.26 -9.17 4.36
N ALA A 100 0.32 -8.95 5.68
CA ALA A 100 -0.84 -9.03 6.56
C ALA A 100 -1.82 -7.87 6.32
N ALA A 101 -1.34 -6.65 6.11
CA ALA A 101 -2.18 -5.47 5.86
C ALA A 101 -2.91 -5.55 4.51
N PHE A 102 -2.27 -6.12 3.48
CA PHE A 102 -2.81 -6.19 2.13
C PHE A 102 -2.90 -7.64 1.63
N PRO A 103 -3.85 -8.44 2.17
CA PRO A 103 -4.04 -9.80 1.71
C PRO A 103 -4.46 -9.81 0.23
N PRO A 104 -3.92 -10.73 -0.60
CA PRO A 104 -4.32 -10.81 -2.00
C PRO A 104 -5.79 -11.22 -2.12
N THR A 105 -6.44 -10.70 -3.14
CA THR A 105 -7.82 -11.03 -3.52
C THR A 105 -7.83 -11.63 -4.93
N ASN A 106 -8.99 -12.14 -5.37
CA ASN A 106 -9.21 -12.49 -6.77
C ASN A 106 -10.17 -11.45 -7.39
N PRO A 107 -9.68 -10.23 -7.70
CA PRO A 107 -10.55 -9.14 -8.10
C PRO A 107 -11.19 -9.44 -9.46
N PHE A 108 -12.51 -9.26 -9.55
CA PHE A 108 -13.27 -9.44 -10.79
C PHE A 108 -14.33 -8.35 -10.95
N LEU A 109 -14.61 -7.99 -12.20
CA LEU A 109 -15.71 -7.10 -12.57
C LEU A 109 -16.79 -7.96 -13.24
N ARG A 110 -18.04 -7.82 -12.79
CA ARG A 110 -19.17 -8.56 -13.38
C ARG A 110 -19.67 -7.95 -14.68
N GLU A 111 -19.42 -6.67 -14.87
CA GLU A 111 -19.93 -5.88 -15.99
C GLU A 111 -18.75 -5.33 -16.81
N GLY A 112 -18.96 -5.22 -18.12
CA GLY A 112 -18.06 -4.50 -19.02
C GLY A 112 -18.44 -3.02 -19.08
N PHE A 113 -17.45 -2.17 -19.31
CA PHE A 113 -17.60 -0.72 -19.46
C PHE A 113 -17.27 -0.30 -20.90
#